data_AF-A0A163T389-F1
#
_entry.id   AF-A0A163T389-F1
#
_cell.length_a   1.000
_cell.length_b   1.000
_cell.length_c   1.000
_cell.angle_alpha   90.00
_cell.angle_beta   90.00
_cell.angle_gamma   90.00
#
_symmetry.space_group_name_H-M   'P 1'
#
loop_
_entity.id
_entity.type
_entity.pdbx_description
1 polymer ?
#
loop_
_entity_poly.entity_id
_entity_poly.type
_entity_poly.pdbx_seq_one_letter_code
_entity_poly.pdbx_strand_id
1 'polypeptide(L)'
;MLDELPERLPGLRAGRATCVAADDLGVATSAMWAQVRTVLPVAPGSAGDAARVGETLADLLDLPLLAPPGSVDVPLPDGEGSPQAVDPRVVGLVPGVPVRWFEHDALSVDGVEVDWWVCAGRDGAQVHAATTSGLARGLAAAAGRPDARHLLEVALLDPDAADELLAESAWDR
;
A
#
# COMPACT_ATOMS: atom_id res chain seq x y z
N MET A 1 17.04 -28.58 16.81
CA MET A 1 16.11 -29.08 15.78
C MET A 1 14.86 -28.25 15.96
N LEU A 2 14.66 -27.25 15.11
CA LEU A 2 13.37 -26.56 15.08
C LEU A 2 12.34 -27.60 14.62
N ASP A 3 11.19 -27.64 15.29
CA ASP A 3 10.05 -28.45 14.84
C ASP A 3 9.72 -28.10 13.38
N GLU A 4 9.18 -29.07 12.65
CA GLU A 4 8.74 -28.89 11.26
C GLU A 4 7.79 -27.68 11.18
N LEU A 5 8.04 -26.78 10.22
CA LEU A 5 7.23 -25.57 10.05
C LEU A 5 5.77 -25.95 9.76
N PRO A 6 4.78 -25.18 10.25
CA PRO A 6 3.38 -25.48 10.01
C PRO A 6 3.06 -25.36 8.52
N GLU A 7 2.43 -26.39 7.96
CA GLU A 7 1.99 -26.40 6.55
C GLU A 7 0.92 -25.33 6.24
N ARG A 8 0.24 -24.82 7.28
CA ARG A 8 -0.82 -23.82 7.15
C ARG A 8 -0.62 -22.66 8.11
N LEU A 9 -0.81 -21.45 7.59
CA LEU A 9 -0.60 -20.21 8.31
C LEU A 9 -1.80 -19.27 8.15
N PRO A 10 -2.09 -18.43 9.14
CA PRO A 10 -3.06 -17.36 9.00
C PRO A 10 -2.54 -16.30 8.01
N GLY A 11 -3.43 -15.75 7.20
CA GLY A 11 -3.15 -14.67 6.27
C GLY A 11 -4.37 -13.77 6.06
N LEU A 12 -4.14 -12.63 5.43
CA LEU A 12 -5.12 -11.59 5.14
C LEU A 12 -5.37 -11.51 3.63
N ARG A 13 -6.64 -11.49 3.21
CA ARG A 13 -7.04 -11.19 1.84
C ARG A 13 -8.28 -10.31 1.85
N ALA A 14 -8.23 -9.19 1.14
CA ALA A 14 -9.33 -8.22 1.04
C ALA A 14 -9.98 -7.89 2.41
N GLY A 15 -9.14 -7.68 3.44
CA GLY A 15 -9.60 -7.37 4.80
C GLY A 15 -10.15 -8.55 5.62
N ARG A 16 -10.08 -9.79 5.10
CA ARG A 16 -10.56 -11.00 5.78
C ARG A 16 -9.40 -11.92 6.15
N ALA A 17 -9.39 -12.38 7.40
CA ALA A 17 -8.45 -13.39 7.86
C ALA A 17 -8.87 -14.79 7.40
N THR A 18 -7.90 -15.58 6.94
CA THR A 18 -8.08 -16.97 6.49
C THR A 18 -6.83 -17.79 6.82
N CYS A 19 -6.94 -19.12 6.91
CA CYS A 19 -5.78 -20.01 7.02
C CYS A 19 -5.57 -20.73 5.70
N VAL A 20 -4.39 -20.58 5.09
CA VAL A 20 -4.03 -21.14 3.78
C VAL A 20 -2.74 -21.96 3.90
N ALA A 21 -2.37 -22.69 2.83
CA ALA A 21 -1.07 -23.34 2.76
C ALA A 21 0.05 -22.29 2.79
N ALA A 22 1.18 -22.63 3.39
CA ALA A 22 2.34 -21.74 3.47
C ALA A 22 2.80 -21.30 2.07
N ASP A 23 2.83 -22.23 1.10
CA ASP A 23 3.26 -21.98 -0.29
C ASP A 23 2.40 -20.94 -1.04
N ASP A 24 1.17 -20.68 -0.58
CA ASP A 24 0.28 -19.68 -1.17
C ASP A 24 0.50 -18.26 -0.60
N LEU A 25 1.25 -18.13 0.50
CA LEU A 25 1.46 -16.88 1.22
C LEU A 25 2.67 -16.11 0.72
N GLY A 26 2.62 -14.80 0.94
CA GLY A 26 3.80 -13.95 0.93
C GLY A 26 3.76 -12.99 2.11
N VAL A 27 4.92 -12.66 2.66
CA VAL A 27 5.05 -11.64 3.70
C VAL A 27 4.90 -10.28 3.03
N ALA A 28 3.98 -9.45 3.52
CA ALA A 28 3.70 -8.15 2.93
C ALA A 28 3.87 -7.02 3.93
N THR A 29 4.62 -5.99 3.55
CA THR A 29 4.78 -4.74 4.32
C THR A 29 3.74 -3.68 3.95
N SER A 30 2.82 -3.99 3.03
CA SER A 30 1.76 -3.11 2.57
C SER A 30 0.45 -3.86 2.34
N ALA A 31 -0.66 -3.21 2.66
CA ALA A 31 -2.00 -3.71 2.39
C ALA A 31 -2.32 -3.84 0.89
N MET A 32 -1.51 -3.22 0.02
CA MET A 32 -1.63 -3.28 -1.45
C MET A 32 -1.79 -4.72 -1.94
N TRP A 33 -0.90 -5.62 -1.49
CA TRP A 33 -0.85 -7.01 -1.91
C TRP A 33 -2.04 -7.85 -1.45
N ALA A 34 -2.71 -7.46 -0.36
CA ALA A 34 -3.87 -8.18 0.16
C ALA A 34 -5.09 -8.10 -0.80
N GLN A 35 -5.06 -7.22 -1.80
CA GLN A 35 -6.11 -7.12 -2.83
C GLN A 35 -6.00 -8.28 -3.84
N VAL A 36 -4.78 -8.64 -4.24
CA VAL A 36 -4.54 -9.64 -5.30
C VAL A 36 -4.26 -11.04 -4.76
N ARG A 37 -3.74 -11.16 -3.54
CA ARG A 37 -3.41 -12.45 -2.93
C ARG A 37 -3.58 -12.47 -1.41
N THR A 38 -3.50 -13.66 -0.84
CA THR A 38 -3.42 -13.82 0.62
C THR A 38 -2.01 -13.49 1.08
N VAL A 39 -1.88 -12.68 2.13
CA VAL A 39 -0.57 -12.24 2.65
C VAL A 39 -0.47 -12.44 4.16
N LEU A 40 0.75 -12.64 4.66
CA LEU A 40 1.06 -12.44 6.08
C LEU A 40 1.42 -10.96 6.27
N PRO A 41 0.55 -10.13 6.87
CA PRO A 41 0.81 -8.71 7.00
C PRO A 41 1.86 -8.43 8.07
N VAL A 42 2.83 -7.59 7.74
CA VAL A 42 3.73 -6.97 8.70
C VAL A 42 3.12 -5.63 9.08
N ALA A 43 2.74 -5.49 10.34
CA ALA A 43 2.20 -4.22 10.83
C ALA A 43 3.25 -3.10 10.67
N PRO A 44 2.84 -1.89 10.26
CA PRO A 44 3.74 -0.74 10.32
C PRO A 44 4.10 -0.50 11.80
N GLY A 45 5.34 -0.82 12.17
CA GLY A 45 5.93 -0.43 13.45
C GLY A 45 6.34 1.05 13.43
N SER A 46 7.12 1.48 14.42
CA SER A 46 7.86 2.74 14.36
C SER A 46 8.63 2.84 13.03
N ALA A 47 8.57 4.01 12.39
CA ALA A 47 9.10 4.26 11.04
C ALA A 47 10.48 3.63 10.82
N GLY A 48 10.57 2.69 9.87
CA GLY A 48 11.81 2.02 9.46
C GLY A 48 11.91 0.53 9.79
N ASP A 49 11.12 0.00 10.73
CA ASP A 49 11.26 -1.40 11.17
C ASP A 49 10.55 -2.44 10.29
N ALA A 50 9.52 -2.04 9.53
CA ALA A 50 8.66 -2.99 8.81
C ALA A 50 9.43 -3.82 7.76
N ALA A 51 10.41 -3.23 7.07
CA ALA A 51 11.23 -3.97 6.10
C ALA A 51 12.06 -5.06 6.78
N ARG A 52 12.81 -4.70 7.83
CA ARG A 52 13.64 -5.63 8.61
C ARG A 52 12.81 -6.72 9.27
N VAL A 53 11.66 -6.37 9.83
CA VAL A 53 10.71 -7.34 10.42
C VAL A 53 10.16 -8.26 9.35
N GLY A 54 9.82 -7.73 8.17
CA GLY A 54 9.37 -8.52 7.02
C GLY A 54 10.41 -9.51 6.52
N GLU A 55 11.68 -9.08 6.36
CA GLU A 55 12.79 -9.95 6.01
C GLU A 55 13.00 -11.06 7.06
N THR A 56 12.98 -10.69 8.34
CA THR A 56 13.15 -11.66 9.45
C THR A 56 12.00 -12.68 9.47
N LEU A 57 10.76 -12.24 9.25
CA LEU A 57 9.60 -13.14 9.21
C LEU A 57 9.59 -14.02 7.97
N ALA A 58 9.98 -13.49 6.81
CA ALA A 58 10.10 -14.23 5.57
C ALA A 58 11.14 -15.36 5.71
N ASP A 59 12.33 -15.04 6.24
CA ASP A 59 13.39 -16.02 6.51
C ASP A 59 12.96 -17.07 7.55
N LEU A 60 12.35 -16.64 8.66
CA LEU A 60 11.91 -17.54 9.73
C LEU A 60 10.84 -18.54 9.28
N LEU A 61 9.94 -18.13 8.38
CA LEU A 61 8.81 -18.93 7.93
C LEU A 61 9.02 -19.56 6.55
N ASP A 62 10.19 -19.36 5.94
CA ASP A 62 10.50 -19.77 4.57
C ASP A 62 9.44 -19.30 3.55
N LEU A 63 9.03 -18.04 3.67
CA LEU A 63 8.01 -17.40 2.83
C LEU A 63 8.64 -16.32 1.94
N PRO A 64 8.10 -16.08 0.73
CA PRO A 64 8.56 -14.97 -0.10
C PRO A 64 8.20 -13.63 0.55
N LEU A 65 9.17 -12.70 0.55
CA LEU A 65 8.92 -11.29 0.87
C LEU A 65 8.40 -10.56 -0.37
N LEU A 66 7.21 -9.99 -0.29
CA LEU A 66 6.61 -9.26 -1.40
C LEU A 66 7.21 -7.86 -1.51
N ALA A 67 7.44 -7.43 -2.75
CA ALA A 67 8.10 -6.17 -3.05
C ALA A 67 7.32 -4.97 -2.49
N PRO A 68 8.00 -3.96 -1.91
CA PRO A 68 7.32 -2.81 -1.35
C PRO A 68 6.67 -1.94 -2.46
N PRO A 69 5.60 -1.19 -2.13
CA PRO A 69 5.00 -0.20 -3.04
C PRO A 69 6.04 0.68 -3.73
N GLY A 70 5.91 0.84 -5.05
CA GLY A 70 6.79 1.72 -5.83
C GLY A 70 8.15 1.13 -6.20
N SER A 71 8.44 -0.11 -5.83
CA SER A 71 9.66 -0.81 -6.25
C SER A 71 9.54 -1.41 -7.65
N VAL A 72 10.68 -1.67 -8.30
CA VAL A 72 10.76 -2.16 -9.69
C VAL A 72 10.21 -3.58 -9.88
N ASP A 73 10.12 -4.35 -8.79
CA ASP A 73 9.61 -5.72 -8.80
C ASP A 73 8.08 -5.79 -8.60
N VAL A 74 7.43 -4.64 -8.39
CA VAL A 74 5.96 -4.57 -8.36
C VAL A 74 5.44 -4.63 -9.81
N PRO A 75 4.52 -5.56 -10.13
CA PRO A 75 3.87 -5.63 -11.43
C PRO A 75 3.18 -4.31 -11.78
N LEU A 76 3.23 -3.96 -13.06
CA LEU A 76 2.45 -2.84 -13.59
C LEU A 76 0.97 -3.22 -13.64
N PRO A 77 0.04 -2.26 -13.51
CA PRO A 77 -1.36 -2.50 -13.80
C PRO A 77 -1.57 -2.96 -15.25
N ASP A 78 -2.67 -3.69 -15.48
CA ASP A 78 -2.99 -4.22 -16.81
C ASP A 78 -3.32 -3.10 -17.83
N GLY A 79 -3.68 -1.91 -17.33
CA GLY A 79 -3.92 -0.70 -18.12
C GLY A 79 -3.04 0.49 -17.68
N GLU A 80 -2.84 1.46 -18.57
CA GLU A 80 -1.98 2.62 -18.29
C GLU A 80 -2.63 3.65 -17.33
N GLY A 81 -3.96 3.80 -17.40
CA GLY A 81 -4.69 4.86 -16.71
C GLY A 81 -4.47 6.26 -17.32
N SER A 82 -5.20 7.25 -16.83
CA SER A 82 -5.08 8.64 -17.24
C SER A 82 -4.29 9.44 -16.20
N PRO A 83 -3.20 10.15 -16.57
CA PRO A 83 -2.43 10.93 -15.62
C PRO A 83 -3.24 12.13 -15.09
N GLN A 84 -3.25 12.29 -13.77
CA GLN A 84 -3.91 13.37 -13.06
C GLN A 84 -2.91 14.06 -12.12
N ALA A 85 -3.14 15.35 -11.85
CA ALA A 85 -2.42 16.07 -10.80
C ALA A 85 -3.10 15.85 -9.45
N VAL A 86 -2.30 15.76 -8.38
CA VAL A 86 -2.81 15.87 -7.01
C VAL A 86 -2.90 17.36 -6.66
N ASP A 87 -3.97 17.76 -5.98
CA ASP A 87 -4.12 19.16 -5.51
C ASP A 87 -2.90 19.54 -4.64
N PRO A 88 -2.23 20.68 -4.91
CA PRO A 88 -1.05 21.09 -4.16
C PRO A 88 -1.25 21.17 -2.64
N ARG A 89 -2.47 21.47 -2.17
CA ARG A 89 -2.81 21.50 -0.75
C ARG A 89 -2.73 20.12 -0.13
N VAL A 90 -3.23 19.10 -0.83
CA VAL A 90 -3.15 17.69 -0.41
C VAL A 90 -1.70 17.21 -0.40
N VAL A 91 -0.89 17.58 -1.41
CA VAL A 91 0.55 17.27 -1.43
C VAL A 91 1.28 17.86 -0.22
N GLY A 92 0.88 19.06 0.22
CA GLY A 92 1.46 19.74 1.37
C GLY A 92 1.14 19.10 2.73
N LEU A 93 0.10 18.27 2.82
CA LEU A 93 -0.33 17.64 4.07
C LEU A 93 0.64 16.59 4.59
N VAL A 94 1.12 15.72 3.69
CA VAL A 94 1.89 14.54 4.04
C VAL A 94 3.18 14.52 3.23
N PRO A 95 4.35 14.65 3.88
CA PRO A 95 5.63 14.58 3.19
C PRO A 95 5.78 13.27 2.40
N GLY A 96 6.23 13.38 1.15
CA GLY A 96 6.45 12.22 0.27
C GLY A 96 5.24 11.84 -0.59
N VAL A 97 4.09 12.51 -0.45
CA VAL A 97 2.95 12.31 -1.35
C VAL A 97 3.35 12.68 -2.80
N PRO A 98 3.12 11.78 -3.78
CA PRO A 98 3.35 12.09 -5.17
C PRO A 98 2.48 13.25 -5.67
N VAL A 99 3.02 14.07 -6.57
CA VAL A 99 2.31 15.20 -7.20
C VAL A 99 1.37 14.78 -8.33
N ARG A 100 1.46 13.52 -8.77
CA ARG A 100 0.68 12.94 -9.86
C ARG A 100 0.24 11.53 -9.51
N TRP A 101 -0.88 11.13 -10.08
CA TRP A 101 -1.44 9.78 -9.99
C TRP A 101 -2.09 9.42 -11.33
N PHE A 102 -2.54 8.18 -11.46
CA PHE A 102 -3.15 7.65 -12.67
C PHE A 102 -4.55 7.15 -12.34
N GLU A 103 -5.53 7.77 -12.97
CA GLU A 103 -6.94 7.46 -12.83
C GLU A 103 -7.35 6.29 -13.71
N HIS A 104 -8.18 5.42 -13.16
CA HIS A 104 -8.73 4.24 -13.82
C HIS A 104 -10.23 4.17 -13.59
N ASP A 105 -11.01 3.91 -14.64
CA ASP A 105 -12.42 3.53 -14.46
C ASP A 105 -12.54 2.10 -13.89
N ALA A 106 -11.64 1.22 -14.31
CA ALA A 106 -11.48 -0.14 -13.80
C ALA A 106 -9.98 -0.46 -13.74
N LEU A 107 -9.48 -0.69 -12.53
CA LEU A 107 -8.07 -0.99 -12.28
C LEU A 107 -7.90 -2.48 -11.99
N SER A 108 -7.02 -3.14 -12.72
CA SER A 108 -6.65 -4.54 -12.47
C SER A 108 -5.15 -4.77 -12.55
N VAL A 109 -4.70 -5.81 -11.85
CA VAL A 109 -3.31 -6.29 -11.86
C VAL A 109 -3.36 -7.81 -11.97
N ASP A 110 -2.70 -8.36 -12.99
CA ASP A 110 -2.73 -9.79 -13.30
C ASP A 110 -4.17 -10.32 -13.40
N GLY A 111 -5.08 -9.51 -13.95
CA GLY A 111 -6.50 -9.83 -14.11
C GLY A 111 -7.34 -9.77 -12.83
N VAL A 112 -6.79 -9.34 -11.68
CA VAL A 112 -7.55 -9.12 -10.44
C VAL A 112 -7.90 -7.65 -10.30
N GLU A 113 -9.18 -7.32 -10.16
CA GLU A 113 -9.62 -5.96 -9.88
C GLU A 113 -9.15 -5.48 -8.50
N VAL A 114 -8.61 -4.26 -8.45
CA VAL A 114 -8.11 -3.61 -7.23
C VAL A 114 -8.54 -2.15 -7.18
N ASP A 115 -8.67 -1.59 -5.99
CA ASP A 115 -9.07 -0.18 -5.83
C ASP A 115 -7.89 0.78 -6.06
N TRP A 116 -6.68 0.30 -5.79
CA TRP A 116 -5.44 1.07 -5.88
C TRP A 116 -4.22 0.16 -6.03
N TRP A 117 -3.18 0.69 -6.67
CA TRP A 117 -1.91 0.03 -6.87
C TRP A 117 -0.76 1.03 -6.92
N VAL A 118 0.44 0.63 -6.49
CA VAL A 118 1.62 1.51 -6.47
C VAL A 118 2.83 0.78 -7.06
N CYS A 119 3.21 1.13 -8.28
CA CYS A 119 4.35 0.54 -9.00
C CYS A 119 5.48 1.56 -9.20
N ALA A 120 6.65 1.10 -9.63
CA ALA A 120 7.74 1.99 -10.00
C ALA A 120 7.40 2.77 -11.28
N GLY A 121 7.68 4.07 -11.28
CA GLY A 121 7.71 4.92 -12.46
C GLY A 121 9.10 5.50 -12.71
N ARG A 122 9.21 6.27 -13.79
CA ARG A 122 10.48 6.94 -14.18
C ARG A 122 10.97 7.93 -13.11
N ASP A 123 10.04 8.65 -12.48
CA ASP A 123 10.33 9.76 -11.57
C ASP A 123 10.00 9.43 -10.11
N GLY A 124 9.87 8.13 -9.78
CA GLY A 124 9.48 7.65 -8.46
C GLY A 124 8.24 6.76 -8.50
N ALA A 125 7.61 6.54 -7.34
CA ALA A 125 6.41 5.71 -7.24
C ALA A 125 5.23 6.31 -8.02
N GLN A 126 4.53 5.47 -8.79
CA GLN A 126 3.31 5.82 -9.50
C GLN A 126 2.11 5.22 -8.77
N VAL A 127 1.16 6.08 -8.42
CA VAL A 127 -0.09 5.66 -7.78
C VAL A 127 -1.16 5.53 -8.87
N HIS A 128 -1.77 4.36 -8.95
CA HIS A 128 -2.95 4.08 -9.76
C HIS A 128 -4.15 3.86 -8.85
N ALA A 129 -5.31 4.42 -9.18
CA ALA A 129 -6.52 4.24 -8.38
C ALA A 129 -7.79 4.33 -9.22
N ALA A 130 -8.82 3.61 -8.78
CA ALA A 130 -10.17 3.66 -9.37
C ALA A 130 -11.20 4.35 -8.47
N THR A 131 -10.84 4.68 -7.23
CA THR A 131 -11.72 5.35 -6.26
C THR A 131 -10.95 6.38 -5.45
N THR A 132 -11.63 7.38 -4.88
CA THR A 132 -11.01 8.37 -3.97
C THR A 132 -10.39 7.70 -2.74
N SER A 133 -11.07 6.70 -2.16
CA SER A 133 -10.56 5.93 -1.02
C SER A 133 -9.31 5.11 -1.40
N GLY A 134 -9.32 4.53 -2.61
CA GLY A 134 -8.14 3.87 -3.19
C GLY A 134 -6.98 4.83 -3.40
N LEU A 135 -7.24 6.01 -3.97
CA LEU A 135 -6.24 7.06 -4.16
C LEU A 135 -5.60 7.47 -2.84
N ALA A 136 -6.40 7.70 -1.80
CA ALA A 136 -5.90 8.06 -0.48
C ALA A 136 -4.96 6.98 0.10
N ARG A 137 -5.32 5.69 -0.03
CA ARG A 137 -4.48 4.55 0.38
C ARG A 137 -3.20 4.45 -0.45
N GLY A 138 -3.30 4.67 -1.77
CA GLY A 138 -2.16 4.63 -2.68
C GLY A 138 -1.15 5.75 -2.42
N LEU A 139 -1.62 6.99 -2.22
CA LEU A 139 -0.76 8.13 -1.86
C LEU A 139 -0.10 7.91 -0.50
N ALA A 140 -0.86 7.44 0.50
CA ALA A 140 -0.33 7.09 1.82
C ALA A 140 0.75 6.00 1.73
N ALA A 141 0.52 4.95 0.94
CA ALA A 141 1.49 3.86 0.77
C ALA A 141 2.75 4.34 0.03
N ALA A 142 2.61 5.14 -1.03
CA ALA A 142 3.73 5.71 -1.78
C ALA A 142 4.57 6.68 -0.93
N ALA A 143 3.94 7.41 -0.01
CA ALA A 143 4.62 8.28 0.95
C ALA A 143 5.26 7.53 2.14
N GLY A 144 5.08 6.20 2.23
CA GLY A 144 5.53 5.42 3.39
C GLY A 144 4.78 5.74 4.68
N ARG A 145 3.56 6.30 4.57
CA ARG A 145 2.71 6.78 5.66
C ARG A 145 1.30 6.14 5.59
N PRO A 146 1.18 4.81 5.72
CA PRO A 146 -0.10 4.10 5.58
C PRO A 146 -1.17 4.54 6.60
N ASP A 147 -0.74 5.11 7.72
CA ASP A 147 -1.56 5.76 8.75
C ASP A 147 -2.28 7.01 8.24
N ALA A 148 -1.67 7.77 7.33
CA ALA A 148 -2.20 9.02 6.79
C ALA A 148 -3.34 8.85 5.77
N ARG A 149 -3.73 7.61 5.43
CA ARG A 149 -4.76 7.33 4.43
C ARG A 149 -6.09 8.03 4.70
N HIS A 150 -6.50 8.14 5.96
CA HIS A 150 -7.78 8.76 6.32
C HIS A 150 -7.70 10.28 6.23
N LEU A 151 -6.58 10.86 6.66
CA LEU A 151 -6.28 12.30 6.50
C LEU A 151 -6.32 12.70 5.02
N LEU A 152 -5.64 11.92 4.17
CA LEU A 152 -5.62 12.14 2.72
C LEU A 152 -7.00 11.95 2.09
N GLU A 153 -7.80 11.00 2.55
CA GLU A 153 -9.15 10.79 2.03
C GLU A 153 -10.05 12.00 2.29
N VAL A 154 -10.02 12.57 3.50
CA VAL A 154 -10.76 13.79 3.81
C VAL A 154 -10.29 14.96 2.95
N ALA A 155 -8.97 15.16 2.83
CA ALA A 155 -8.41 16.26 2.04
C ALA A 155 -8.65 16.13 0.53
N LEU A 156 -8.75 14.91 0.00
CA LEU A 156 -9.11 14.68 -1.41
C LEU A 156 -10.58 15.00 -1.68
N LEU A 157 -11.46 14.84 -0.68
CA LEU A 157 -12.88 15.20 -0.78
C LEU A 157 -13.10 16.71 -0.60
N ASP A 158 -12.32 17.34 0.29
CA ASP A 158 -12.35 18.78 0.54
C ASP A 158 -10.93 19.35 0.71
N PRO A 159 -10.30 19.80 -0.40
CA PRO A 159 -8.97 20.41 -0.33
C PRO A 159 -8.91 21.74 0.42
N ASP A 160 -10.04 22.43 0.64
CA ASP A 160 -10.05 23.69 1.40
C ASP A 160 -9.86 23.45 2.90
N ALA A 161 -10.15 22.24 3.40
CA ALA A 161 -9.94 21.84 4.79
C ALA A 161 -8.47 21.51 5.12
N ALA A 162 -7.54 21.55 4.15
CA ALA A 162 -6.17 21.10 4.33
C ALA A 162 -5.41 21.82 5.46
N ASP A 163 -5.58 23.13 5.60
CA ASP A 163 -4.90 23.91 6.65
C ASP A 163 -5.41 23.55 8.06
N GLU A 164 -6.72 23.28 8.19
CA GLU A 164 -7.33 22.83 9.45
C GLU A 164 -6.85 21.42 9.81
N LEU A 165 -6.87 20.50 8.83
CA LEU A 165 -6.37 19.14 8.99
C LEU A 165 -4.89 19.10 9.40
N LEU A 166 -4.04 19.95 8.81
CA LEU A 166 -2.64 20.09 9.22
C LEU A 166 -2.48 20.49 10.68
N ALA A 167 -3.32 21.43 11.15
CA ALA A 167 -3.28 21.88 12.52
C ALA A 167 -3.75 20.78 13.48
N GLU A 168 -4.79 20.03 13.13
CA GLU A 168 -5.30 18.91 13.93
C GLU A 168 -4.31 17.75 14.01
N SER A 169 -3.65 17.41 12.91
CA SER A 169 -2.73 16.27 12.83
C SER A 169 -1.29 16.60 13.24
N ALA A 170 -1.00 17.82 13.70
CA ALA A 170 0.38 18.25 13.99
C ALA A 170 1.07 17.46 15.11
N TRP A 171 0.32 16.71 15.91
CA TRP A 171 0.83 15.82 16.96
C TRP A 171 0.65 14.33 16.66
N ASP A 172 0.03 13.99 15.54
CA ASP A 172 -0.11 12.61 15.09
C ASP A 172 1.23 12.13 14.53
N ARG A 173 1.58 10.88 14.83
CA ARG A 173 2.87 10.28 14.49
C ARG A 173 2.76 9.35 13.30
#